data_AF-A0A9D8SSK0-F1
#
_entry.id   AF-A0A9D8SSK0-F1
#
_cell.length_a   1.000
_cell.length_b   1.000
_cell.length_c   1.000
_cell.angle_alpha   90.00
_cell.angle_beta   90.00
_cell.angle_gamma   90.00
#
_symmetry.space_group_name_H-M   'P 1'
#
loop_
_entity.id
_entity.type
_entity.pdbx_description
1 polymer ?
#
loop_
_entity_poly.entity_id
_entity_poly.type
_entity_poly.pdbx_seq_one_letter_code
_entity_poly.pdbx_strand_id
1 'polypeptide(L)'
;MALSNVENCIDVITGEITLLENSTYLFLDLYASEPAENLNISFSVPQGVYTLDINDSATAGTIGAYYSSLYISNDTEGQEIFFVEGSVTVTEQGIEAKLIDEEGNEHHYFCKQTVVDNSDNFGPAWAPEEQSTLTGDLAIEFVDSAIFAECYGDYYVIGKNTWMYFIDDYASGDSLCFELLTSTDAEFPVGVFPITNNLNEAQMALPGYVNGDGNTMWSWYSLYDSDYSIIGAAPIVGGEINIVDNGDDTFTVTIDVVDDLGNKISGVCTAYGEIYGTRAHATRANATRTTLQPRKK
;
A
#
# COMPACT_ATOMS: atom_id res chain seq x y z
N MET A 1 -0.37 7.29 5.84
CA MET A 1 -0.38 7.45 7.32
C MET A 1 -1.82 7.83 7.73
N ALA A 2 -2.49 7.17 8.69
CA ALA A 2 -3.98 7.12 8.77
C ALA A 2 -4.67 7.21 10.18
N LEU A 3 -5.26 8.34 10.63
CA LEU A 3 -5.72 8.62 12.01
C LEU A 3 -7.10 9.30 12.11
N SER A 4 -8.04 8.74 12.90
CA SER A 4 -9.29 9.40 13.31
C SER A 4 -9.81 8.91 14.69
N ASN A 5 -10.48 9.82 15.44
CA ASN A 5 -11.57 9.55 16.39
C ASN A 5 -12.43 10.81 16.68
N VAL A 6 -13.49 10.64 17.49
CA VAL A 6 -14.87 11.16 17.32
C VAL A 6 -15.20 12.56 17.87
N GLU A 7 -14.27 13.34 18.44
CA GLU A 7 -14.63 14.65 19.02
C GLU A 7 -13.84 15.83 18.43
N ASN A 8 -14.37 16.33 17.31
CA ASN A 8 -14.00 17.52 16.50
C ASN A 8 -12.96 17.24 15.40
N CYS A 9 -13.44 17.37 14.14
CA CYS A 9 -12.81 16.95 12.89
C CYS A 9 -11.39 17.47 12.65
N ILE A 10 -10.44 16.52 12.48
CA ILE A 10 -9.37 16.47 11.47
C ILE A 10 -9.14 14.97 11.23
N ASP A 11 -9.33 14.48 10.01
CA ASP A 11 -9.19 13.06 9.64
C ASP A 11 -7.92 12.89 8.83
N VAL A 12 -6.83 12.51 9.47
CA VAL A 12 -5.54 12.37 8.80
C VAL A 12 -5.52 10.97 8.16
N ILE A 13 -6.30 10.77 7.09
CA ILE A 13 -6.47 9.55 6.25
C ILE A 13 -6.86 8.28 7.01
N THR A 14 -7.97 8.23 7.73
CA THR A 14 -8.62 6.92 7.91
C THR A 14 -9.55 6.69 6.74
N GLY A 15 -9.46 5.51 6.13
CA GLY A 15 -10.61 4.98 5.41
C GLY A 15 -11.73 4.68 6.41
N GLU A 16 -12.21 5.66 7.19
CA GLU A 16 -13.41 5.48 8.00
C GLU A 16 -14.61 5.44 7.04
N ILE A 17 -15.18 4.24 6.98
CA ILE A 17 -16.23 3.75 6.08
C ILE A 17 -17.56 4.49 6.21
N THR A 18 -17.71 5.38 7.19
CA THR A 18 -18.99 6.05 7.45
C THR A 18 -18.82 7.55 7.56
N LEU A 19 -18.75 8.21 6.41
CA LEU A 19 -18.95 9.65 6.32
C LEU A 19 -20.37 9.97 6.85
N LEU A 20 -20.43 10.61 8.01
CA LEU A 20 -21.67 11.21 8.49
C LEU A 20 -22.14 12.25 7.48
N GLU A 21 -23.43 12.23 7.15
CA GLU A 21 -24.05 13.26 6.31
C GLU A 21 -23.83 14.66 6.90
N ASN A 22 -23.71 15.67 6.04
CA ASN A 22 -23.62 17.07 6.42
C ASN A 22 -22.47 17.39 7.40
N SER A 23 -21.32 16.75 7.17
CA SER A 23 -20.11 16.87 7.98
C SER A 23 -18.91 17.28 7.12
N THR A 24 -17.87 17.81 7.77
CA THR A 24 -16.66 18.28 7.10
C THR A 24 -15.45 17.54 7.65
N TYR A 25 -14.63 17.01 6.76
CA TYR A 25 -13.46 16.19 7.06
C TYR A 25 -12.24 16.83 6.42
N LEU A 26 -11.15 16.93 7.16
CA LEU A 26 -9.88 17.42 6.64
C LEU A 26 -8.92 16.24 6.54
N PHE A 27 -8.62 15.81 5.32
CA PHE A 27 -7.63 14.81 4.96
C PHE A 27 -6.25 15.42 4.80
N LEU A 28 -5.25 14.83 5.46
CA LEU A 28 -3.85 15.28 5.42
C LEU A 28 -2.91 14.09 5.26
N ASP A 29 -2.09 14.14 4.22
CA ASP A 29 -1.01 13.18 3.99
C ASP A 29 0.33 13.78 4.44
N LEU A 30 0.80 13.37 5.62
CA LEU A 30 2.02 13.95 6.22
C LEU A 30 3.22 13.04 6.01
N TYR A 31 4.26 13.56 5.37
CA TYR A 31 5.54 12.88 5.21
C TYR A 31 6.48 13.27 6.35
N ALA A 32 6.79 12.33 7.25
CA ALA A 32 7.70 12.56 8.37
C ALA A 32 9.09 11.93 8.11
N SER A 33 10.12 12.44 8.78
CA SER A 33 11.49 11.91 8.66
C SER A 33 11.70 10.59 9.39
N GLU A 34 10.81 10.25 10.32
CA GLU A 34 10.88 9.02 11.10
C GLU A 34 9.75 8.09 10.62
N PRO A 35 10.07 6.92 10.03
CA PRO A 35 9.05 5.95 9.65
C PRO A 35 8.38 5.38 10.90
N ALA A 36 7.11 4.99 10.79
CA ALA A 36 6.50 4.15 11.80
C ALA A 36 7.25 2.81 11.86
N GLU A 37 7.70 2.40 13.05
CA GLU A 37 8.36 1.10 13.23
C GLU A 37 7.43 -0.07 12.88
N ASN A 38 6.11 0.15 13.04
CA ASN A 38 5.04 -0.82 12.77
C ASN A 38 3.76 -0.05 12.43
N LEU A 39 3.08 -0.44 11.35
CA LEU A 39 1.83 0.20 10.90
C LEU A 39 0.61 -0.21 11.73
N ASN A 40 0.71 -1.28 12.53
CA ASN A 40 -0.39 -1.89 13.28
C ASN A 40 -0.44 -1.43 14.74
N ILE A 41 0.35 -0.42 15.11
CA ILE A 41 0.37 0.13 16.46
C ILE A 41 -0.02 1.59 16.44
N SER A 42 -0.53 2.07 17.56
CA SER A 42 -0.72 3.49 17.79
C SER A 42 0.63 4.22 17.75
N PHE A 43 0.69 5.39 17.12
CA PHE A 43 1.90 6.22 17.06
C PHE A 43 1.55 7.70 17.26
N SER A 44 2.54 8.51 17.66
CA SER A 44 2.36 9.96 17.70
C SER A 44 2.82 10.56 16.39
N VAL A 45 2.05 11.48 15.83
CA VAL A 45 2.49 12.25 14.65
C VAL A 45 3.75 13.02 15.04
N PRO A 46 4.87 12.90 14.31
CA PRO A 46 6.10 13.57 14.70
C PRO A 46 5.92 15.09 14.74
N GLN A 47 6.40 15.72 15.81
CA GLN A 47 6.33 17.16 15.98
C GLN A 47 7.14 17.86 14.88
N GLY A 48 6.62 18.98 14.37
CA GLY A 48 7.26 19.69 13.28
C GLY A 48 6.31 20.62 12.55
N VAL A 49 6.85 21.29 11.54
CA VAL A 49 6.08 22.06 10.58
C VAL A 49 6.17 21.32 9.25
N TYR A 50 5.02 20.94 8.73
CA TYR A 50 4.84 20.30 7.44
C TYR A 50 4.32 21.34 6.46
N THR A 51 4.97 21.51 5.32
CA THR A 51 4.54 22.48 4.29
C THR A 51 3.93 21.76 3.11
N LEU A 52 2.85 22.30 2.54
CA LEU A 52 2.23 21.70 1.36
C LEU A 52 3.23 21.60 0.20
N ASP A 53 3.37 20.40 -0.34
CA ASP A 53 4.15 20.12 -1.52
C ASP A 53 3.24 19.77 -2.69
N ILE A 54 3.04 20.76 -3.56
CA ILE A 54 2.19 20.64 -4.74
C ILE A 54 2.69 19.59 -5.76
N ASN A 55 3.95 19.17 -5.65
CA ASN A 55 4.52 18.15 -6.53
C ASN A 55 4.45 16.75 -5.94
N ASP A 56 4.00 16.62 -4.69
CA ASP A 56 3.88 15.37 -3.95
C ASP A 56 5.18 14.55 -3.97
N SER A 57 6.29 15.18 -3.61
CA SER A 57 7.63 14.58 -3.69
C SER A 57 7.92 13.56 -2.59
N ALA A 58 6.96 13.31 -1.68
CA ALA A 58 7.13 12.48 -0.48
C ALA A 58 8.30 12.92 0.43
N THR A 59 8.74 14.18 0.34
CA THR A 59 9.86 14.69 1.14
C THR A 59 9.46 14.84 2.61
N ALA A 60 10.29 14.35 3.53
CA ALA A 60 10.06 14.55 4.96
C ALA A 60 9.88 16.05 5.32
N GLY A 61 8.85 16.35 6.11
CA GLY A 61 8.43 17.71 6.44
C GLY A 61 7.46 18.33 5.43
N THR A 62 6.82 17.53 4.57
CA THR A 62 5.80 18.02 3.64
C THR A 62 4.42 17.42 3.87
N ILE A 63 3.42 18.07 3.27
CA ILE A 63 2.05 17.58 3.12
C ILE A 63 1.88 17.19 1.64
N GLY A 64 1.44 15.97 1.35
CA GLY A 64 1.16 15.51 -0.01
C GLY A 64 -0.10 16.15 -0.57
N ALA A 65 0.01 16.85 -1.70
CA ALA A 65 -1.13 17.57 -2.26
C ALA A 65 -2.20 16.66 -2.90
N TYR A 66 -1.84 15.44 -3.34
CA TYR A 66 -2.79 14.55 -4.02
C TYR A 66 -3.76 13.87 -3.04
N TYR A 67 -3.30 13.60 -1.82
CA TYR A 67 -4.05 12.89 -0.79
C TYR A 67 -4.50 13.80 0.37
N SER A 68 -4.30 15.11 0.25
CA SER A 68 -4.78 16.09 1.23
C SER A 68 -5.89 16.95 0.67
N SER A 69 -7.05 16.92 1.31
CA SER A 69 -8.25 17.62 0.86
C SER A 69 -9.19 17.97 2.01
N LEU A 70 -10.07 18.94 1.79
CA LEU A 70 -11.26 19.13 2.60
C LEU A 70 -12.42 18.42 1.91
N TYR A 71 -13.04 17.48 2.61
CA TYR A 71 -14.23 16.79 2.14
C TYR A 71 -15.47 17.24 2.90
N ILE A 72 -16.49 17.70 2.18
CA ILE A 72 -17.75 18.16 2.73
C ILE A 72 -18.83 17.16 2.30
N SER A 73 -19.26 16.30 3.22
CA SER A 73 -20.33 15.34 2.94
C SER A 73 -21.68 16.06 2.83
N ASN A 74 -22.53 15.59 1.92
CA ASN A 74 -23.93 16.01 1.80
C ASN A 74 -24.81 14.80 1.43
N ASP A 75 -26.12 15.02 1.36
CA ASP A 75 -27.15 13.98 1.18
C ASP A 75 -27.06 13.18 -0.14
N THR A 76 -26.25 13.60 -1.12
CA THR A 76 -26.18 12.98 -2.45
C THR A 76 -24.78 12.52 -2.87
N GLU A 77 -23.75 13.34 -2.61
CA GLU A 77 -22.35 13.09 -2.99
C GLU A 77 -21.48 14.16 -2.33
N GLY A 78 -20.44 13.79 -1.57
CA GLY A 78 -19.61 14.83 -0.94
C GLY A 78 -18.77 15.63 -1.93
N GLN A 79 -18.41 16.85 -1.52
CA GLN A 79 -17.54 17.76 -2.27
C GLN A 79 -16.11 17.66 -1.73
N GLU A 80 -15.15 17.45 -2.61
CA GLU A 80 -13.72 17.49 -2.26
C GLU A 80 -13.08 18.80 -2.74
N ILE A 81 -12.28 19.42 -1.86
CA ILE A 81 -11.59 20.69 -2.10
C ILE A 81 -10.10 20.47 -1.85
N PHE A 82 -9.28 20.71 -2.87
CA PHE A 82 -7.83 20.55 -2.80
C PHE A 82 -7.11 21.85 -2.45
N PHE A 83 -5.94 21.71 -1.86
CA PHE A 83 -5.11 22.83 -1.41
C PHE A 83 -3.98 23.12 -2.40
N VAL A 84 -3.62 24.40 -2.52
CA VAL A 84 -2.49 24.87 -3.36
C VAL A 84 -1.35 25.47 -2.54
N GLU A 85 -1.63 25.83 -1.28
CA GLU A 85 -0.64 26.35 -0.35
C GLU A 85 -1.05 26.00 1.09
N GLY A 86 -0.08 25.93 2.00
CA GLY A 86 -0.37 25.87 3.43
C GLY A 86 0.68 25.14 4.25
N SER A 87 0.37 24.99 5.54
CA SER A 87 1.21 24.26 6.49
C SER A 87 0.39 23.60 7.59
N VAL A 88 0.95 22.54 8.16
CA VAL A 88 0.46 21.84 9.34
C VAL A 88 1.55 21.89 10.40
N THR A 89 1.23 22.41 11.58
CA THR A 89 2.14 22.44 12.72
C THR A 89 1.70 21.41 13.75
N VAL A 90 2.56 20.44 14.02
CA VAL A 90 2.35 19.39 15.03
C VAL A 90 3.18 19.74 16.26
N THR A 91 2.51 19.85 17.40
CA THR A 91 3.11 20.16 18.71
C THR A 91 2.63 19.16 19.75
N GLU A 92 3.17 19.20 20.97
CA GLU A 92 2.61 18.44 22.09
C GLU A 92 1.16 18.81 22.42
N GLN A 93 0.72 20.02 22.06
CA GLN A 93 -0.62 20.54 22.39
C GLN A 93 -1.68 20.17 21.34
N GLY A 94 -1.26 19.74 20.15
CA GLY A 94 -2.16 19.50 19.04
C GLY A 94 -1.55 19.68 17.66
N ILE A 95 -2.40 19.49 16.66
CA ILE A 95 -2.15 19.67 15.23
C ILE A 95 -2.93 20.91 14.77
N GLU A 96 -2.23 21.90 14.23
CA GLU A 96 -2.83 23.11 13.64
C GLU A 96 -2.60 23.12 12.12
N ALA A 97 -3.66 23.15 11.32
CA ALA A 97 -3.58 23.22 9.87
C ALA A 97 -4.03 24.60 9.37
N LYS A 98 -3.23 25.22 8.50
CA LYS A 98 -3.51 26.50 7.83
C LYS A 98 -3.28 26.32 6.33
N LEU A 99 -4.36 26.23 5.57
CA LEU A 99 -4.35 25.79 4.18
C LEU A 99 -5.10 26.79 3.30
N ILE A 100 -4.73 26.87 2.03
CA ILE A 100 -5.36 27.73 1.02
C ILE A 100 -5.77 26.85 -0.15
N ASP A 101 -7.03 26.93 -0.57
CA ASP A 101 -7.56 26.18 -1.70
C ASP A 101 -7.31 26.86 -3.05
N GLU A 102 -7.66 26.17 -4.14
CA GLU A 102 -7.51 26.67 -5.52
C GLU A 102 -8.26 28.00 -5.79
N GLU A 103 -9.30 28.30 -5.01
CA GLU A 103 -10.08 29.55 -5.12
C GLU A 103 -9.47 30.68 -4.27
N GLY A 104 -8.45 30.38 -3.47
CA GLY A 104 -7.80 31.33 -2.57
C GLY A 104 -8.51 31.49 -1.22
N ASN A 105 -9.43 30.59 -0.86
CA ASN A 105 -10.05 30.60 0.46
C ASN A 105 -9.09 30.04 1.51
N GLU A 106 -9.05 30.68 2.67
CA GLU A 106 -8.24 30.23 3.82
C GLU A 106 -9.03 29.26 4.69
N HIS A 107 -8.37 28.17 5.06
CA HIS A 107 -8.89 27.08 5.89
C HIS A 107 -7.99 26.93 7.12
N HIS A 108 -8.57 27.04 8.33
CA HIS A 108 -7.83 26.95 9.59
C HIS A 108 -8.50 25.97 10.55
N TYR A 109 -7.78 24.91 10.90
CA TYR A 109 -8.25 23.85 11.78
C TYR A 109 -7.26 23.60 12.92
N PHE A 110 -7.79 23.14 14.06
CA PHE A 110 -6.99 22.74 15.22
C PHE A 110 -7.58 21.49 15.87
N CYS A 111 -6.74 20.49 16.09
CA CYS A 111 -7.08 19.28 16.82
C CYS A 111 -6.11 19.07 17.99
N LYS A 112 -6.60 18.63 19.14
CA LYS A 112 -5.75 18.30 20.30
C LYS A 112 -5.14 16.89 20.21
N GLN A 113 -5.68 16.05 19.34
CA GLN A 113 -5.19 14.69 19.15
C GLN A 113 -3.90 14.71 18.34
N THR A 114 -2.83 14.24 18.96
CA THR A 114 -1.50 14.08 18.35
C THR A 114 -1.11 12.60 18.22
N VAL A 115 -1.95 11.72 18.77
CA VAL A 115 -1.79 10.27 18.74
C VAL A 115 -2.79 9.68 17.76
N VAL A 116 -2.25 8.84 16.90
CA VAL A 116 -2.92 7.99 15.94
C VAL A 116 -3.17 6.66 16.57
N ASP A 117 -4.36 6.11 16.41
CA ASP A 117 -4.51 4.67 16.55
C ASP A 117 -4.83 4.04 15.19
N ASN A 118 -3.82 3.36 14.63
CA ASN A 118 -3.96 2.63 13.38
C ASN A 118 -4.54 1.23 13.59
N SER A 119 -4.73 0.79 14.84
CA SER A 119 -5.14 -0.59 15.15
C SER A 119 -6.46 -0.98 14.51
N ASP A 120 -7.34 -0.03 14.22
CA ASP A 120 -8.64 -0.33 13.64
C ASP A 120 -8.60 -0.33 12.10
N ASN A 121 -7.64 0.37 11.51
CA ASN A 121 -7.42 0.43 10.06
C ASN A 121 -6.50 -0.68 9.53
N PHE A 122 -5.54 -1.10 10.36
CA PHE A 122 -4.50 -2.08 10.03
C PHE A 122 -4.40 -3.24 11.02
N GLY A 123 -5.14 -3.18 12.13
CA GLY A 123 -5.24 -4.30 13.07
C GLY A 123 -6.51 -5.12 12.84
N PRO A 124 -6.68 -6.20 13.63
CA PRO A 124 -7.67 -7.25 13.39
C PRO A 124 -9.11 -6.83 13.67
N ALA A 125 -9.40 -5.55 13.96
CA ALA A 125 -10.71 -5.10 14.44
C ALA A 125 -11.86 -5.35 13.45
N TRP A 126 -11.55 -5.55 12.17
CA TRP A 126 -12.52 -5.87 11.12
C TRP A 126 -12.16 -7.05 10.24
N ALA A 127 -11.05 -7.75 10.48
CA ALA A 127 -10.78 -8.99 9.75
C ALA A 127 -11.87 -10.00 10.16
N PRO A 128 -12.71 -10.51 9.23
CA PRO A 128 -13.46 -11.73 9.51
C PRO A 128 -12.56 -12.77 10.21
N GLU A 129 -13.11 -13.52 11.16
CA GLU A 129 -12.45 -14.74 11.62
C GLU A 129 -12.10 -15.57 10.37
N GLU A 130 -10.80 -15.85 10.16
CA GLU A 130 -10.28 -16.71 9.09
C GLU A 130 -10.64 -16.23 7.66
N GLN A 131 -9.69 -15.59 6.96
CA GLN A 131 -9.85 -15.13 5.58
C GLN A 131 -9.59 -16.22 4.55
N SER A 132 -8.67 -17.14 4.86
CA SER A 132 -8.31 -18.19 3.92
C SER A 132 -9.49 -19.13 3.66
N THR A 133 -9.72 -19.41 2.38
CA THR A 133 -10.65 -20.45 1.93
C THR A 133 -9.95 -21.81 1.76
N LEU A 134 -8.64 -21.89 2.02
CA LEU A 134 -7.89 -23.13 1.90
C LEU A 134 -8.28 -24.09 3.03
N THR A 135 -8.40 -25.37 2.68
CA THR A 135 -8.77 -26.42 3.65
C THR A 135 -7.59 -27.29 4.08
N GLY A 136 -6.39 -26.95 3.61
CA GLY A 136 -5.14 -27.64 3.88
C GLY A 136 -3.99 -27.06 3.06
N ASP A 137 -2.81 -27.65 3.22
CA ASP A 137 -1.61 -27.27 2.47
C ASP A 137 -1.83 -27.34 0.95
N LEU A 138 -1.30 -26.34 0.25
CA LEU A 138 -1.34 -26.19 -1.20
C LEU A 138 0.08 -26.28 -1.77
N ALA A 139 0.29 -27.20 -2.70
CA ALA A 139 1.49 -27.27 -3.52
C ALA A 139 1.12 -26.96 -4.96
N ILE A 140 1.58 -25.81 -5.47
CA ILE A 140 1.28 -25.32 -6.80
C ILE A 140 2.28 -25.92 -7.78
N GLU A 141 1.77 -26.59 -8.81
CA GLU A 141 2.55 -27.05 -9.96
C GLU A 141 2.38 -26.06 -11.10
N PHE A 142 3.34 -25.14 -11.26
CA PHE A 142 3.33 -24.16 -12.34
C PHE A 142 3.57 -24.82 -13.70
N VAL A 143 2.66 -24.63 -14.65
CA VAL A 143 2.67 -25.24 -15.99
C VAL A 143 2.70 -24.19 -17.10
N ASP A 144 1.90 -23.14 -16.97
CA ASP A 144 1.80 -22.02 -17.91
C ASP A 144 1.87 -20.70 -17.14
N SER A 145 3.06 -20.47 -16.58
CA SER A 145 3.28 -19.40 -15.62
C SER A 145 3.83 -18.10 -16.21
N ALA A 146 3.44 -16.97 -15.64
CA ALA A 146 3.98 -15.64 -15.94
C ALA A 146 4.37 -14.91 -14.65
N ILE A 147 5.41 -14.06 -14.75
CA ILE A 147 5.87 -13.19 -13.66
C ILE A 147 5.77 -11.74 -14.12
N PHE A 148 5.14 -10.91 -13.30
CA PHE A 148 5.00 -9.48 -13.58
C PHE A 148 5.27 -8.64 -12.33
N ALA A 149 5.94 -7.51 -12.50
CA ALA A 149 6.28 -6.61 -11.41
C ALA A 149 6.00 -5.14 -11.77
N GLU A 150 5.48 -4.38 -10.82
CA GLU A 150 5.25 -2.94 -10.93
C GLU A 150 5.93 -2.21 -9.78
N CYS A 151 6.71 -1.17 -10.08
CA CYS A 151 7.37 -0.35 -9.06
C CYS A 151 6.60 0.94 -8.81
N TYR A 152 6.23 1.15 -7.55
CA TYR A 152 5.50 2.31 -7.06
C TYR A 152 6.41 3.34 -6.35
N GLY A 153 7.74 3.16 -6.42
CA GLY A 153 8.67 4.00 -5.67
C GLY A 153 8.49 3.81 -4.18
N ASP A 154 8.70 4.85 -3.37
CA ASP A 154 8.62 4.81 -1.90
C ASP A 154 7.23 4.92 -1.31
N TYR A 155 6.25 4.30 -2.00
CA TYR A 155 4.83 4.40 -1.70
C TYR A 155 4.46 4.10 -0.24
N TYR A 156 5.07 3.08 0.37
CA TYR A 156 4.78 2.73 1.77
C TYR A 156 5.85 3.19 2.75
N VAL A 157 7.12 3.20 2.32
CA VAL A 157 8.25 3.47 3.21
C VAL A 157 9.26 4.33 2.48
N ILE A 158 9.46 5.55 2.99
CA ILE A 158 10.48 6.48 2.50
C ILE A 158 11.84 5.77 2.45
N GLY A 159 12.50 5.88 1.29
CA GLY A 159 13.83 5.30 1.08
C GLY A 159 13.83 3.81 0.73
N LYS A 160 12.67 3.22 0.42
CA LYS A 160 12.54 1.87 -0.15
C LYS A 160 11.69 1.91 -1.41
N ASN A 161 11.90 0.98 -2.34
CA ASN A 161 10.95 0.78 -3.44
C ASN A 161 9.90 -0.25 -3.03
N THR A 162 8.63 0.12 -3.17
CA THR A 162 7.46 -0.74 -3.16
C THR A 162 7.26 -1.36 -4.54
N TRP A 163 7.18 -2.68 -4.58
CA TRP A 163 6.85 -3.45 -5.77
C TRP A 163 5.57 -4.24 -5.56
N MET A 164 4.67 -4.22 -6.53
CA MET A 164 3.66 -5.26 -6.67
C MET A 164 4.23 -6.35 -7.56
N TYR A 165 4.39 -7.56 -7.03
CA TYR A 165 5.01 -8.69 -7.70
C TYR A 165 4.03 -9.83 -7.80
N PHE A 166 3.76 -10.28 -9.01
CA PHE A 166 2.74 -11.28 -9.26
C PHE A 166 3.31 -12.50 -9.99
N ILE A 167 2.69 -13.64 -9.69
CA ILE A 167 2.99 -14.94 -10.28
C ILE A 167 1.66 -15.58 -10.63
N ASP A 168 1.33 -15.65 -11.92
CA ASP A 168 0.13 -16.33 -12.42
C ASP A 168 0.50 -17.68 -13.02
N ASP A 169 -0.39 -18.66 -12.90
CA ASP A 169 -0.43 -19.88 -13.69
C ASP A 169 -1.76 -19.97 -14.46
N TYR A 170 -1.74 -19.69 -15.76
CA TYR A 170 -2.95 -19.66 -16.58
C TYR A 170 -3.55 -21.04 -16.84
N ALA A 171 -2.81 -22.12 -16.55
CA ALA A 171 -3.29 -23.49 -16.72
C ALA A 171 -4.20 -23.93 -15.56
N SER A 172 -3.84 -23.61 -14.32
CA SER A 172 -4.59 -23.94 -13.11
C SER A 172 -5.52 -22.82 -12.65
N GLY A 173 -5.21 -21.57 -12.97
CA GLY A 173 -5.84 -20.38 -12.40
C GLY A 173 -5.23 -19.94 -11.07
N ASP A 174 -4.15 -20.58 -10.61
CA ASP A 174 -3.41 -20.16 -9.42
C ASP A 174 -2.73 -18.81 -9.67
N SER A 175 -2.88 -17.87 -8.74
CA SER A 175 -2.26 -16.55 -8.79
C SER A 175 -1.77 -16.15 -7.41
N LEU A 176 -0.58 -15.56 -7.37
CA LEU A 176 0.02 -15.00 -6.17
C LEU A 176 0.36 -13.54 -6.43
N CYS A 177 -0.04 -12.66 -5.52
CA CYS A 177 0.42 -11.28 -5.44
C CYS A 177 1.28 -11.14 -4.19
N PHE A 178 2.41 -10.46 -4.30
CA PHE A 178 3.26 -10.06 -3.20
C PHE A 178 3.55 -8.57 -3.28
N GLU A 179 3.44 -7.87 -2.17
CA GLU A 179 3.97 -6.52 -2.08
C GLU A 179 5.35 -6.52 -1.43
N LEU A 180 6.37 -6.21 -2.23
CA LEU A 180 7.76 -6.28 -1.83
C LEU A 180 8.31 -4.89 -1.52
N LEU A 181 9.07 -4.78 -0.43
CA LEU A 181 9.91 -3.62 -0.16
C LEU A 181 11.36 -3.98 -0.46
N THR A 182 12.04 -3.13 -1.21
CA THR A 182 13.45 -3.28 -1.63
C THR A 182 14.21 -1.97 -1.43
N SER A 183 15.53 -1.98 -1.64
CA SER A 183 16.30 -0.75 -1.78
C SER A 183 15.90 0.04 -3.03
N THR A 184 16.10 1.36 -3.00
CA THR A 184 15.69 2.26 -4.11
C THR A 184 16.50 2.09 -5.39
N ASP A 185 17.65 1.41 -5.33
CA ASP A 185 18.51 1.08 -6.47
C ASP A 185 18.17 -0.27 -7.13
N ALA A 186 17.19 -1.02 -6.61
CA ALA A 186 16.73 -2.25 -7.23
C ALA A 186 16.03 -1.97 -8.58
N GLU A 187 16.51 -2.57 -9.66
CA GLU A 187 15.86 -2.52 -10.99
C GLU A 187 14.78 -3.59 -11.17
N PHE A 188 14.91 -4.71 -10.43
CA PHE A 188 13.93 -5.78 -10.33
C PHE A 188 14.11 -6.47 -8.97
N PRO A 189 13.05 -6.89 -8.28
CA PRO A 189 13.16 -7.57 -6.99
C PRO A 189 13.78 -8.96 -7.15
N VAL A 190 14.99 -9.14 -6.60
CA VAL A 190 15.70 -10.42 -6.54
C VAL A 190 16.22 -10.69 -5.12
N GLY A 191 16.33 -11.95 -4.74
CA GLY A 191 16.77 -12.40 -3.43
C GLY A 191 15.64 -12.98 -2.58
N VAL A 192 15.89 -13.08 -1.28
CA VAL A 192 14.95 -13.65 -0.29
C VAL A 192 14.13 -12.52 0.32
N PHE A 193 12.82 -12.70 0.37
CA PHE A 193 11.85 -11.77 0.94
C PHE A 193 11.06 -12.50 2.03
N PRO A 194 11.44 -12.36 3.31
CA PRO A 194 10.61 -12.86 4.40
C PRO A 194 9.28 -12.10 4.45
N ILE A 195 8.20 -12.81 4.73
CA ILE A 195 6.91 -12.19 5.05
C ILE A 195 6.99 -11.64 6.47
N THR A 196 6.89 -10.32 6.63
CA THR A 196 7.06 -9.67 7.94
C THR A 196 6.43 -8.28 7.97
N ASN A 197 6.05 -7.81 9.16
CA ASN A 197 5.62 -6.43 9.38
C ASN A 197 6.74 -5.52 9.91
N ASN A 198 7.98 -6.03 10.01
CA ASN A 198 9.14 -5.23 10.41
C ASN A 198 9.64 -4.36 9.24
N LEU A 199 9.13 -3.13 9.15
CA LEU A 199 9.48 -2.19 8.07
C LEU A 199 10.97 -1.79 8.05
N ASN A 200 11.78 -2.17 9.03
CA ASN A 200 13.22 -1.94 9.03
C ASN A 200 14.00 -2.95 8.17
N GLU A 201 13.41 -4.10 7.80
CA GLU A 201 14.10 -5.12 7.00
C GLU A 201 14.49 -4.56 5.64
N ALA A 202 15.76 -4.70 5.25
CA ALA A 202 16.28 -4.12 4.01
C ALA A 202 15.51 -4.59 2.77
N GLN A 203 15.02 -5.82 2.81
CA GLN A 203 14.21 -6.44 1.77
C GLN A 203 13.20 -7.39 2.40
N MET A 204 11.92 -7.28 2.03
CA MET A 204 10.82 -8.01 2.67
C MET A 204 9.57 -8.04 1.80
N ALA A 205 8.62 -8.92 2.14
CA ALA A 205 7.26 -8.89 1.61
C ALA A 205 6.27 -8.55 2.74
N LEU A 206 5.27 -7.73 2.44
CA LEU A 206 4.25 -7.30 3.40
C LEU A 206 3.18 -8.38 3.59
N PRO A 207 2.76 -8.71 4.83
CA PRO A 207 1.80 -9.78 5.10
C PRO A 207 0.39 -9.41 4.65
N GLY A 208 -0.28 -10.29 3.92
CA GLY A 208 -1.66 -10.08 3.49
C GLY A 208 -2.62 -9.86 4.66
N TYR A 209 -3.57 -8.95 4.47
CA TYR A 209 -4.70 -8.75 5.38
C TYR A 209 -5.89 -8.17 4.61
N VAL A 210 -7.06 -8.19 5.23
CA VAL A 210 -8.25 -7.48 4.73
C VAL A 210 -8.38 -6.18 5.52
N ASN A 211 -8.42 -5.04 4.82
CA ASN A 211 -8.59 -3.75 5.48
C ASN A 211 -10.03 -3.55 5.98
N GLY A 212 -10.29 -2.44 6.67
CA GLY A 212 -11.64 -2.11 7.15
C GLY A 212 -12.72 -2.13 6.05
N ASP A 213 -12.35 -1.79 4.80
CA ASP A 213 -13.26 -1.75 3.66
C ASP A 213 -13.61 -3.13 3.09
N GLY A 214 -13.00 -4.20 3.61
CA GLY A 214 -13.13 -5.53 3.03
C GLY A 214 -12.23 -5.76 1.82
N ASN A 215 -11.30 -4.87 1.51
CA ASN A 215 -10.36 -5.03 0.40
C ASN A 215 -9.18 -5.90 0.81
N THR A 216 -8.73 -6.77 -0.10
CA THR A 216 -7.51 -7.56 0.07
C THR A 216 -6.29 -6.67 -0.14
N MET A 217 -5.44 -6.57 0.87
CA MET A 217 -4.23 -5.74 0.85
C MET A 217 -2.97 -6.58 0.84
N TRP A 218 -1.95 -6.12 0.12
CA TRP A 218 -0.60 -6.67 0.12
C TRP A 218 -0.48 -8.08 -0.47
N SER A 219 0.03 -9.06 0.29
CA SER A 219 0.40 -10.37 -0.26
C SER A 219 -0.70 -11.42 -0.13
N TRP A 220 -1.14 -12.01 -1.23
CA TRP A 220 -2.29 -12.93 -1.30
C TRP A 220 -2.08 -14.04 -2.31
N TYR A 221 -2.70 -15.19 -2.03
CA TYR A 221 -3.02 -16.22 -3.00
C TYR A 221 -4.47 -16.04 -3.49
N SER A 222 -4.71 -16.30 -4.77
CA SER A 222 -6.03 -16.36 -5.41
C SER A 222 -6.11 -17.52 -6.38
N LEU A 223 -7.26 -18.20 -6.42
CA LEU A 223 -7.60 -19.23 -7.39
C LEU A 223 -8.74 -18.72 -8.27
N TYR A 224 -8.48 -18.61 -9.56
CA TYR A 224 -9.48 -18.21 -10.55
C TYR A 224 -10.10 -19.42 -11.24
N ASP A 225 -11.41 -19.38 -11.48
CA ASP A 225 -12.06 -20.31 -12.39
C ASP A 225 -11.89 -19.88 -13.87
N SER A 226 -12.45 -20.66 -14.79
CA SER A 226 -12.37 -20.37 -16.23
C SER A 226 -13.07 -19.08 -16.66
N ASP A 227 -13.94 -18.51 -15.82
CA ASP A 227 -14.65 -17.25 -16.04
C ASP A 227 -13.95 -16.07 -15.34
N TYR A 228 -12.74 -16.29 -14.81
CA TYR A 228 -11.94 -15.32 -14.04
C TYR A 228 -12.63 -14.87 -12.74
N SER A 229 -13.50 -15.71 -12.18
CA SER A 229 -14.05 -15.49 -10.85
C SER A 229 -13.14 -16.11 -9.79
N ILE A 230 -12.93 -15.40 -8.68
CA ILE A 230 -12.17 -15.93 -7.54
C ILE A 230 -13.01 -17.01 -6.85
N ILE A 231 -12.49 -18.24 -6.84
CA ILE A 231 -13.11 -19.42 -6.19
C ILE A 231 -12.28 -19.95 -5.02
N GLY A 232 -11.09 -19.38 -4.79
CA GLY A 232 -10.29 -19.58 -3.59
C GLY A 232 -9.38 -18.38 -3.34
N ALA A 233 -9.11 -18.07 -2.08
CA ALA A 233 -8.23 -16.97 -1.69
C ALA A 233 -7.59 -17.26 -0.33
N ALA A 234 -6.38 -16.76 -0.11
CA ALA A 234 -5.74 -16.82 1.20
C ALA A 234 -4.76 -15.66 1.39
N PRO A 235 -4.82 -14.91 2.51
CA PRO A 235 -3.80 -13.94 2.82
C PRO A 235 -2.49 -14.66 3.13
N ILE A 236 -1.37 -14.11 2.70
CA ILE A 236 -0.05 -14.66 2.99
C ILE A 236 0.52 -13.94 4.20
N VAL A 237 0.57 -14.59 5.36
CA VAL A 237 0.91 -13.93 6.63
C VAL A 237 2.29 -14.30 7.18
N GLY A 238 2.94 -15.32 6.60
CA GLY A 238 4.23 -15.81 7.07
C GLY A 238 5.01 -16.59 6.02
N GLY A 239 6.26 -16.93 6.36
CA GLY A 239 7.20 -17.66 5.49
C GLY A 239 8.09 -16.74 4.67
N GLU A 240 8.53 -17.18 3.50
CA GLU A 240 9.40 -16.42 2.61
C GLU A 240 9.17 -16.77 1.13
N ILE A 241 9.54 -15.83 0.27
CA ILE A 241 9.75 -16.09 -1.16
C ILE A 241 11.20 -15.85 -1.52
N ASN A 242 11.72 -16.61 -2.48
CA ASN A 242 13.07 -16.43 -3.01
C ASN A 242 13.03 -16.28 -4.52
N ILE A 243 13.49 -15.14 -5.03
CA ILE A 243 13.49 -14.79 -6.45
C ILE A 243 14.93 -14.79 -6.96
N VAL A 244 15.20 -15.56 -8.00
CA VAL A 244 16.52 -15.67 -8.63
C VAL A 244 16.44 -15.22 -10.08
N ASP A 245 17.30 -14.29 -10.48
CA ASP A 245 17.54 -13.96 -11.89
C ASP A 245 18.48 -15.01 -12.50
N ASN A 246 18.04 -15.66 -13.59
CA ASN A 246 18.79 -16.70 -14.26
C ASN A 246 19.79 -16.16 -15.31
N GLY A 247 19.78 -14.86 -15.59
CA GLY A 247 20.67 -14.20 -16.55
C GLY A 247 20.28 -14.41 -18.01
N ASP A 248 19.07 -14.89 -18.27
CA ASP A 248 18.51 -15.15 -19.61
C ASP A 248 17.08 -14.61 -19.78
N ASP A 249 16.79 -13.51 -19.08
CA ASP A 249 15.46 -12.85 -18.98
C ASP A 249 14.40 -13.69 -18.26
N THR A 250 14.77 -14.86 -17.71
CA THR A 250 13.90 -15.67 -16.86
C THR A 250 14.25 -15.53 -15.38
N PHE A 251 13.23 -15.69 -14.54
CA PHE A 251 13.34 -15.66 -13.09
C PHE A 251 12.81 -16.97 -12.51
N THR A 252 13.50 -17.50 -11.51
CA THR A 252 13.02 -18.63 -10.72
C THR A 252 12.52 -18.12 -9.38
N VAL A 253 11.25 -18.38 -9.07
CA VAL A 253 10.63 -18.01 -7.80
C VAL A 253 10.32 -19.26 -7.02
N THR A 254 10.88 -19.36 -5.81
CA THR A 254 10.54 -20.40 -4.83
C THR A 254 9.60 -19.81 -3.80
N ILE A 255 8.45 -20.43 -3.63
CA ILE A 255 7.41 -20.02 -2.68
C ILE A 255 7.42 -21.02 -1.51
N ASP A 256 7.59 -20.51 -0.29
CA ASP A 256 7.41 -21.27 0.95
C ASP A 256 6.76 -20.36 1.99
N VAL A 257 5.44 -20.22 1.88
CA VAL A 257 4.65 -19.28 2.67
C VAL A 257 3.52 -19.97 3.43
N VAL A 258 2.91 -19.25 4.36
CA VAL A 258 1.84 -19.75 5.22
C VAL A 258 0.69 -18.75 5.27
N ASP A 259 -0.54 -19.24 5.21
CA ASP A 259 -1.75 -18.42 5.35
C ASP A 259 -2.15 -18.18 6.81
N ASP A 260 -3.22 -17.42 7.02
CA ASP A 260 -3.76 -17.08 8.35
C ASP A 260 -4.35 -18.28 9.12
N LEU A 261 -4.59 -19.39 8.42
CA LEU A 261 -5.02 -20.68 9.01
C LEU A 261 -3.86 -21.63 9.30
N GLY A 262 -2.62 -21.24 8.95
CA GLY A 262 -1.45 -22.08 9.12
C GLY A 262 -1.25 -23.12 8.00
N ASN A 263 -2.01 -23.05 6.91
CA ASN A 263 -1.79 -23.88 5.74
C ASN A 263 -0.54 -23.42 5.01
N LYS A 264 0.32 -24.36 4.61
CA LYS A 264 1.49 -24.07 3.79
C LYS A 264 1.07 -23.90 2.33
N ILE A 265 1.52 -22.82 1.69
CA ILE A 265 1.43 -22.62 0.24
C ILE A 265 2.86 -22.70 -0.31
N SER A 266 3.11 -23.59 -1.26
CA SER A 266 4.45 -23.83 -1.79
C SER A 266 4.46 -24.07 -3.28
N GLY A 267 5.59 -23.78 -3.92
CA GLY A 267 5.76 -23.99 -5.36
C GLY A 267 7.08 -23.46 -5.88
N VAL A 268 7.43 -23.85 -7.10
CA VAL A 268 8.58 -23.29 -7.82
C VAL A 268 8.12 -22.91 -9.22
N CYS A 269 8.21 -21.63 -9.53
CA CYS A 269 7.91 -21.05 -10.83
C CYS A 269 9.21 -20.69 -11.55
N THR A 270 9.27 -20.89 -12.87
CA THR A 270 10.32 -20.29 -13.71
C THR A 270 9.69 -19.74 -14.97
N ALA A 271 9.73 -18.42 -15.12
CA ALA A 271 9.07 -17.71 -16.21
C ALA A 271 9.86 -16.46 -16.62
N TYR A 272 9.49 -15.87 -17.76
CA TYR A 272 9.95 -14.53 -18.12
C TYR A 272 9.39 -13.49 -17.15
N GLY A 273 10.23 -12.53 -16.75
CA GLY A 273 9.80 -11.40 -15.93
C GLY A 273 9.41 -10.20 -16.81
N GLU A 274 8.23 -9.66 -16.58
CA GLU A 274 7.79 -8.41 -17.21
C GLU A 274 7.70 -7.29 -16.16
N ILE A 275 8.20 -6.10 -16.49
CA ILE A 275 8.04 -4.90 -15.66
C ILE A 275 7.01 -3.99 -16.31
N TYR A 276 5.92 -3.72 -15.60
CA TYR A 276 4.93 -2.74 -16.02
C TYR A 276 5.19 -1.41 -15.30
N GLY A 277 5.29 -0.33 -16.09
CA GLY A 277 5.30 1.07 -15.66
C GLY A 277 6.13 1.37 -14.41
N THR A 278 7.38 1.81 -14.56
CA THR A 278 8.04 2.57 -13.49
C THR A 278 7.29 3.88 -13.31
N ARG A 279 6.33 3.95 -12.38
CA ARG A 279 5.85 5.23 -11.87
C ARG A 279 6.97 5.79 -11.00
N ALA A 280 8.03 6.31 -11.63
CA ALA A 280 8.76 7.40 -11.01
C ALA A 280 7.70 8.48 -10.79
N HIS A 281 7.29 8.71 -9.54
CA HIS A 281 6.24 9.64 -9.11
C HIS A 281 5.90 10.63 -10.22
N ALA A 282 4.85 10.32 -10.98
CA ALA A 282 4.52 11.07 -12.18
C ALA A 282 3.93 12.41 -11.74
N THR A 283 4.81 13.34 -11.39
CA THR A 283 4.59 14.76 -11.64
C THR A 283 3.90 14.89 -13.00
N ARG A 284 2.84 15.70 -13.09
CA ARG A 284 2.10 15.92 -14.35
C ARG A 284 3.05 16.38 -15.47
N ALA A 285 3.65 15.43 -16.18
CA ALA A 285 4.44 15.62 -17.38
C ALA A 285 4.70 14.26 -18.04
N ASN A 286 3.81 13.88 -18.96
CA ASN A 286 4.05 12.96 -20.08
C ASN A 286 4.49 11.52 -19.70
N ALA A 287 3.52 10.69 -19.33
CA ALA A 287 3.66 9.24 -19.39
C ALA A 287 4.03 8.82 -20.83
N THR A 288 5.25 8.32 -21.01
CA THR A 288 5.64 7.62 -22.24
C THR A 288 5.75 6.14 -21.90
N ARG A 289 4.90 5.33 -22.52
CA ARG A 289 4.90 3.87 -22.41
C ARG A 289 6.24 3.32 -22.92
N THR A 290 7.13 2.91 -22.02
CA THR A 290 8.26 2.07 -22.40
C THR A 290 7.81 0.61 -22.36
N THR A 291 7.06 0.19 -23.39
CA THR A 291 7.03 -1.25 -23.69
C THR A 291 8.44 -1.64 -24.09
N LEU A 292 9.13 -2.45 -23.27
CA LEU A 292 10.10 -3.38 -23.83
C LEU A 292 9.30 -4.29 -24.75
N GLN A 293 9.35 -4.01 -26.05
CA GLN A 293 8.70 -4.85 -27.04
C GLN A 293 9.31 -6.25 -26.92
N PRO A 294 8.51 -7.33 -26.88
CA PRO A 294 9.06 -8.67 -27.04
C PRO A 294 9.79 -8.67 -28.38
N ARG A 295 11.11 -8.92 -28.35
CA ARG A 295 11.83 -9.22 -29.58
C ARG A 295 11.23 -10.51 -30.10
N LYS A 296 10.41 -10.38 -31.14
CA LYS A 296 9.89 -11.52 -31.92
C LYS A 296 11.05 -12.45 -32.24
N LYS A 297 10.78 -13.75 -32.04
CA LYS A 297 11.62 -14.90 -32.40
C LYS A 297 12.47 -14.68 -33.65
#